data_AF-A0A5B8U8A9-F1
#
_entry.id   AF-A0A5B8U8A9-F1
#
_cell.length_a   1.000
_cell.length_b   1.000
_cell.length_c   1.000
_cell.angle_alpha   90.00
_cell.angle_beta   90.00
_cell.angle_gamma   90.00
#
_symmetry.space_group_name_H-M   'P 1'
#
loop_
_entity.id
_entity.type
_entity.pdbx_description
1 polymer ?
#
loop_
_entity_poly.entity_id
_entity_poly.type
_entity_poly.pdbx_seq_one_letter_code
_entity_poly.pdbx_strand_id
1 'polypeptide(L)' 'MDATDDPLAELARELERLSRAHLALGEATAGLIPQAPAEDRRRLRRAAAASRSAARTASEASARAFAALED' A
#
# COMPACT_ATOMS: atom_id res chain seq x y z
N MET A 1 -24.79 -13.11 12.71
CA MET A 1 -23.39 -13.13 12.29
C MET A 1 -22.92 -11.71 12.50
N ASP A 2 -22.08 -11.47 13.49
CA ASP A 2 -21.64 -10.12 13.84
C ASP A 2 -20.81 -9.57 12.68
N ALA A 3 -20.96 -8.30 12.30
CA ALA A 3 -20.24 -7.70 11.16
C ALA A 3 -18.70 -7.76 11.34
N THR A 4 -18.25 -8.11 12.54
CA THR A 4 -16.86 -8.37 12.93
C THR A 4 -16.30 -9.68 12.32
N ASP A 5 -17.15 -10.65 11.97
CA ASP A 5 -16.75 -11.96 11.44
C ASP A 5 -16.85 -12.08 9.90
N ASP A 6 -17.12 -10.98 9.18
CA ASP A 6 -17.18 -11.02 7.72
C ASP A 6 -15.76 -11.08 7.11
N PRO A 7 -15.38 -12.19 6.43
CA PRO A 7 -14.04 -12.35 5.87
C PRO A 7 -13.69 -11.28 4.82
N LEU A 8 -14.67 -10.77 4.07
CA LEU A 8 -14.44 -9.71 3.10
C LEU A 8 -14.22 -8.35 3.77
N ALA A 9 -14.93 -8.08 4.88
CA ALA A 9 -14.70 -6.87 5.68
C ALA A 9 -13.33 -6.89 6.40
N GLU A 10 -12.89 -8.06 6.88
CA GLU A 10 -11.54 -8.25 7.42
C GLU A 10 -10.47 -8.03 6.34
N LEU A 11 -10.63 -8.69 5.18
CA LEU A 11 -9.71 -8.53 4.05
C LEU A 11 -9.61 -7.07 3.59
N ALA A 12 -10.74 -6.37 3.47
CA ALA A 12 -10.76 -4.98 3.06
C ALA A 12 -9.96 -4.08 4.03
N ARG A 13 -10.11 -4.30 5.34
CA ARG A 13 -9.35 -3.58 6.38
C ARG A 13 -7.85 -3.88 6.34
N GLU A 14 -7.46 -5.14 6.16
CA GLU A 14 -6.04 -5.50 6.03
C GLU A 14 -5.41 -4.94 4.75
N LEU A 15 -6.13 -4.92 3.63
CA LEU A 15 -5.66 -4.32 2.39
C LEU A 15 -5.47 -2.80 2.51
N GLU A 16 -6.38 -2.11 3.21
CA GLU A 16 -6.23 -0.67 3.51
C GLU A 16 -5.01 -0.43 4.42
N ARG A 17 -4.81 -1.26 5.44
CA ARG A 17 -3.64 -1.20 6.32
C ARG A 17 -2.33 -1.41 5.54
N LEU A 18 -2.29 -2.40 4.64
CA LEU A 18 -1.14 -2.64 3.76
C LEU A 18 -0.90 -1.47 2.80
N SER A 19 -1.96 -0.87 2.27
CA SER A 19 -1.86 0.32 1.43
C SER A 19 -1.11 1.45 2.15
N ARG A 20 -1.53 1.77 3.39
CA ARG A 20 -0.89 2.79 4.22
C ARG A 20 0.57 2.46 4.54
N ALA A 21 0.87 1.19 4.88
CA ALA A 21 2.23 0.75 5.15
C ALA A 21 3.14 0.94 3.92
N HIS A 22 2.65 0.60 2.73
CA HIS A 22 3.37 0.78 1.48
C HIS A 22 3.55 2.26 1.08
N LEU A 23 2.59 3.14 1.38
CA LEU A 23 2.78 4.59 1.20
C LEU A 23 3.91 5.10 2.10
N ALA A 24 3.84 4.80 3.41
CA ALA A 24 4.83 5.22 4.38
C ALA A 24 6.24 4.71 4.02
N LEU A 25 6.36 3.44 3.61
CA LEU A 25 7.63 2.88 3.15
C LEU A 25 8.17 3.60 1.90
N GLY A 26 7.29 3.94 0.95
CA GLY A 26 7.66 4.68 -0.25
C GLY A 26 8.15 6.10 0.05
N GLU A 27 7.53 6.77 1.01
CA GLU A 27 7.93 8.11 1.49
C GLU A 27 9.25 8.07 2.25
N ALA A 28 9.40 7.14 3.19
CA ALA A 28 10.65 6.92 3.91
C ALA A 28 11.81 6.62 2.94
N THR A 29 11.58 5.74 1.96
CA THR A 29 12.57 5.43 0.91
C THR A 29 12.92 6.69 0.11
N ALA A 30 11.92 7.52 -0.23
CA ALA A 30 12.15 8.76 -0.96
C ALA A 30 13.00 9.77 -0.16
N GLY A 31 12.78 9.88 1.15
CA GLY A 31 13.55 10.73 2.05
C GLY A 31 15.03 10.33 2.17
N LEU A 32 15.37 9.07 1.90
CA LEU A 32 16.76 8.58 1.90
C LEU A 32 17.50 8.83 0.58
N ILE A 33 16.81 9.09 -0.53
CA ILE A 33 17.43 9.28 -1.86
C ILE A 33 18.53 10.36 -1.87
N PRO A 34 18.36 11.54 -1.25
CA PRO A 34 19.41 12.56 -1.26
C PRO A 34 20.71 12.12 -0.61
N GLN A 35 20.66 11.17 0.34
CA GLN A 35 21.79 10.65 1.10
C GLN A 35 22.57 9.56 0.34
N ALA A 36 22.00 9.01 -0.73
CA ALA A 36 22.61 7.94 -1.50
C ALA A 36 23.56 8.44 -2.59
N PRO A 37 24.60 7.65 -2.95
CA PRO A 37 25.45 7.89 -4.12
C PRO A 37 24.63 8.03 -5.41
N ALA A 38 25.12 8.83 -6.37
CA ALA A 38 24.37 9.19 -7.57
C ALA A 38 23.95 7.96 -8.40
N GLU A 39 24.83 6.95 -8.47
CA GLU A 39 24.62 5.66 -9.11
C GLU A 39 23.44 4.87 -8.52
N ASP A 40 23.22 4.98 -7.21
CA ASP A 40 22.19 4.23 -6.48
C ASP A 40 20.83 4.95 -6.41
N ARG A 41 20.82 6.28 -6.58
CA ARG A 41 19.57 7.08 -6.53
C ARG A 41 18.50 6.57 -7.48
N ARG A 42 18.88 6.09 -8.66
CA ARG A 42 17.94 5.51 -9.63
C ARG A 42 17.27 4.24 -9.09
N ARG A 43 18.02 3.38 -8.41
CA ARG A 43 17.50 2.15 -7.78
C ARG A 43 16.53 2.51 -6.66
N LEU A 44 16.89 3.47 -5.80
CA LEU A 44 16.03 3.91 -4.70
C LEU A 44 14.74 4.58 -5.19
N ARG A 45 14.81 5.41 -6.24
CA ARG A 45 13.60 5.98 -6.89
C ARG A 45 12.65 4.89 -7.39
N ARG A 46 13.18 3.82 -7.97
CA ARG A 46 12.39 2.66 -8.42
C ARG A 46 11.73 1.94 -7.24
N ALA A 47 12.47 1.71 -6.15
CA ALA A 47 11.92 1.10 -4.94
C ALA A 47 10.79 1.95 -4.33
N ALA A 48 11.01 3.26 -4.19
CA ALA A 48 9.98 4.17 -3.69
C ALA A 48 8.73 4.19 -4.59
N ALA A 49 8.92 4.18 -5.92
CA ALA A 49 7.82 4.11 -6.88
C ALA A 49 7.06 2.78 -6.82
N ALA A 50 7.77 1.66 -6.69
CA ALA A 50 7.17 0.33 -6.55
C ALA A 50 6.30 0.25 -5.29
N SER A 51 6.77 0.80 -4.16
CA SER A 51 5.99 0.85 -2.93
C SER A 51 4.71 1.68 -3.10
N ARG A 52 4.77 2.86 -3.73
CA ARG A 52 3.58 3.66 -4.03
C ARG A 52 2.61 2.95 -4.98
N SER A 53 3.12 2.16 -5.94
CA SER A 53 2.29 1.35 -6.83
C SER A 53 1.56 0.25 -6.05
N ALA A 54 2.28 -0.47 -5.17
CA ALA A 54 1.70 -1.50 -4.32
C ALA A 54 0.61 -0.92 -3.41
N ALA A 55 0.83 0.28 -2.87
CA ALA A 55 -0.19 0.97 -2.08
C ALA A 55 -1.49 1.23 -2.87
N ARG A 56 -1.38 1.72 -4.11
CA ARG A 56 -2.55 1.96 -4.97
C ARG A 56 -3.30 0.66 -5.25
N THR A 57 -2.57 -0.40 -5.62
CA THR A 57 -3.16 -1.73 -5.84
C THR A 57 -3.88 -2.25 -4.60
N ALA A 58 -3.28 -2.12 -3.41
CA ALA A 58 -3.90 -2.55 -2.17
C ALA A 58 -5.16 -1.72 -1.83
N SER A 59 -5.13 -0.41 -2.07
CA SER A 59 -6.30 0.47 -1.87
C SER A 59 -7.43 0.13 -2.84
N GLU A 60 -7.12 -0.08 -4.13
CA GLU A 60 -8.11 -0.51 -5.13
C GLU A 60 -8.72 -1.87 -4.78
N ALA A 61 -7.92 -2.81 -4.30
CA ALA A 61 -8.40 -4.12 -3.86
C ALA A 61 -9.27 -4.02 -2.59
N SER A 62 -8.90 -3.15 -1.64
CA SER A 62 -9.71 -2.84 -0.46
C SER A 62 -11.09 -2.29 -0.85
N ALA A 63 -11.12 -1.32 -1.77
CA ALA A 63 -12.35 -0.73 -2.27
C ALA A 63 -13.26 -1.76 -2.96
N ARG A 64 -12.68 -2.68 -3.75
CA ARG A 64 -13.43 -3.79 -4.37
C ARG A 64 -14.00 -4.76 -3.33
N ALA A 65 -13.25 -5.05 -2.27
CA ALA A 65 -13.71 -5.92 -1.20
C ALA A 65 -14.86 -5.28 -0.41
N PHE A 66 -14.80 -3.97 -0.14
CA PHE A 66 -15.93 -3.24 0.46
C PHE A 66 -17.16 -3.19 -0.45
N ALA A 67 -16.98 -2.93 -1.75
CA ALA A 67 -18.11 -2.92 -2.69
C ALA A 67 -18.82 -4.28 -2.75
N ALA A 68 -18.07 -5.39 -2.67
CA ALA A 68 -18.63 -6.74 -2.66
C ALA A 68 -19.41 -7.09 -1.37
N LEU A 69 -19.35 -6.26 -0.32
CA LEU A 69 -20.20 -6.39 0.88
C LEU A 69 -21.55 -5.71 0.70
N GLU A 70 -21.64 -4.76 -0.22
CA GLU A 70 -22.84 -3.96 -0.49
C GLU A 70 -23.74 -4.59 -1.58
N ASP A 71 -23.20 -5.54 -2.36
CA ASP A 71 -23.89 -6.36 -3.37
C ASP A 71 -24.51 -7.64 -2.78
#